data_AF-A0A2P2DIZ8-F1
#
_entry.id   AF-A0A2P2DIZ8-F1
#
_cell.length_a   1.000
_cell.length_b   1.000
_cell.length_c   1.000
_cell.angle_alpha   90.00
_cell.angle_beta   90.00
_cell.angle_gamma   90.00
#
_symmetry.space_group_name_H-M   'P 1'
#
loop_
_entity.id
_entity.type
_entity.pdbx_description
1 polymer ?
#
loop_
_entity_poly.entity_id
_entity_poly.type
_entity_poly.pdbx_seq_one_letter_code
_entity_poly.pdbx_strand_id
1 'polypeptide(L)'
;MRNKPKKLKISMKSLTYFLIFLNIHCLSRTATSLKDNPLKNFENNLSKISITVNNPEKYILSIDFYIQDIDSFNNNDTKFLPTYYISESINDDKISFNIPKGKYIGFLQIHSKKQFPLYKTISGVQVIYFGIDDFYKKNAINFNKCEQNIVNSSVFYKKINRTNCNFFNIEKEEIVLNFSLTNKIFLNLEKSIPQSWFSFSYAFLHGPQPYPYALFLLIQVPFGFYSEDQLINFDNIHEF
;
A
#
# COMPACT_ATOMS: atom_id res chain seq x y z
N MET A 1 -26.67 1.21 -47.09
CA MET A 1 -26.00 -0.06 -46.71
C MET A 1 -25.51 0.05 -45.26
N ARG A 2 -26.10 -0.69 -44.31
CA ARG A 2 -25.67 -0.68 -42.89
C ARG A 2 -24.55 -1.71 -42.69
N ASN A 3 -23.36 -1.25 -42.31
CA ASN A 3 -22.25 -2.12 -41.92
C ASN A 3 -22.62 -2.89 -40.65
N LYS A 4 -22.62 -4.24 -40.73
CA LYS A 4 -22.84 -5.11 -39.57
C LYS A 4 -21.67 -4.97 -38.58
N PRO A 5 -21.93 -4.98 -37.25
CA PRO A 5 -20.88 -4.93 -36.26
C PRO A 5 -20.03 -6.22 -36.30
N LYS A 6 -18.71 -6.06 -36.44
CA LYS A 6 -17.76 -7.18 -36.31
C LYS A 6 -17.74 -7.63 -34.85
N LYS A 7 -18.21 -8.86 -34.59
CA LYS A 7 -18.09 -9.49 -33.27
C LYS A 7 -16.61 -9.70 -32.95
N LEU A 8 -16.11 -9.02 -31.92
CA LEU A 8 -14.78 -9.27 -31.36
C LEU A 8 -14.78 -10.68 -30.76
N LYS A 9 -14.19 -11.66 -31.44
CA LYS A 9 -13.93 -12.99 -30.88
C LYS A 9 -12.68 -12.91 -30.02
N ILE A 10 -12.86 -12.64 -28.74
CA ILE A 10 -11.78 -12.77 -27.76
C ILE A 10 -11.49 -14.27 -27.63
N SER A 11 -10.27 -14.67 -27.98
CA SER A 11 -9.81 -16.05 -27.88
C SER A 11 -9.78 -16.48 -26.41
N MET A 12 -10.42 -17.61 -26.07
CA MET A 12 -10.40 -18.19 -24.72
C MET A 12 -8.99 -18.33 -24.13
N LYS A 13 -7.99 -18.57 -24.99
CA LYS A 13 -6.56 -18.67 -24.59
C LYS A 13 -6.00 -17.35 -24.04
N SER A 14 -6.47 -16.21 -24.55
CA SER A 14 -6.04 -14.89 -24.07
C SER A 14 -6.63 -14.57 -22.69
N LEU A 15 -7.84 -15.05 -22.40
CA LEU A 15 -8.49 -14.91 -21.10
C LEU A 15 -7.79 -15.77 -20.03
N THR A 16 -7.32 -16.97 -20.41
CA THR A 16 -6.58 -17.86 -19.51
C THR A 16 -5.23 -17.27 -19.10
N TYR A 17 -4.48 -16.67 -20.04
CA TYR A 17 -3.22 -15.99 -19.72
C TYR A 17 -3.43 -14.80 -18.76
N PHE A 18 -4.51 -14.03 -18.96
CA PHE A 18 -4.85 -12.92 -18.06
C PHE A 18 -5.21 -13.40 -16.65
N LEU A 19 -5.93 -14.53 -16.52
CA LEU A 19 -6.28 -15.13 -15.23
C LEU A 19 -5.10 -15.81 -14.53
N ILE A 20 -4.11 -16.33 -15.27
CA ILE A 20 -2.88 -16.91 -14.70
C ILE A 20 -1.99 -15.80 -14.13
N PHE A 21 -1.92 -14.62 -14.76
CA PHE A 21 -1.18 -13.48 -14.23
C PHE A 21 -1.75 -12.92 -12.92
N LEU A 22 -3.06 -13.06 -12.68
CA LEU A 22 -3.72 -12.62 -11.44
C LEU A 22 -3.39 -13.49 -10.21
N ASN A 23 -2.77 -14.66 -10.38
CA ASN A 23 -2.55 -15.63 -9.29
C ASN A 23 -1.09 -15.67 -8.74
N ILE A 24 -0.18 -14.77 -9.16
CA ILE A 24 1.26 -14.90 -8.85
C ILE A 24 1.71 -14.12 -7.59
N HIS A 25 0.79 -13.63 -6.76
CA HIS A 25 1.13 -12.95 -5.51
C HIS A 25 0.60 -13.69 -4.27
N CYS A 26 0.93 -14.98 -4.15
CA CYS A 26 0.91 -15.64 -2.84
C CYS A 26 2.23 -15.33 -2.13
N LEU A 27 2.26 -14.33 -1.25
CA LEU A 27 3.30 -14.24 -0.23
C LEU A 27 3.25 -15.51 0.64
N SER A 28 4.44 -15.97 1.03
CA SER A 28 4.73 -17.26 1.67
C SER A 28 3.74 -17.65 2.77
N ARG A 29 3.24 -18.90 2.72
CA ARG A 29 2.36 -19.55 3.73
C ARG A 29 3.01 -19.70 5.14
N THR A 30 4.19 -19.14 5.36
CA THR A 30 5.01 -19.35 6.58
C THR A 30 5.07 -18.14 7.50
N ALA A 31 4.52 -16.98 7.10
CA ALA A 31 4.53 -15.79 7.95
C ALA A 31 3.47 -15.93 9.05
N THR A 32 3.83 -15.55 10.29
CA THR A 32 2.90 -15.56 11.42
C THR A 32 2.18 -14.23 11.50
N SER A 33 0.86 -14.27 11.58
CA SER A 33 0.04 -13.08 11.83
C SER A 33 0.25 -12.61 13.26
N LEU A 34 0.57 -11.32 13.46
CA LEU A 34 0.71 -10.72 14.79
C LEU A 34 -0.62 -10.52 15.53
N LYS A 35 -1.74 -10.76 14.85
CA LYS A 35 -3.09 -10.72 15.43
C LYS A 35 -3.45 -12.01 16.15
N ASP A 36 -2.94 -13.13 15.65
CA ASP A 36 -3.17 -14.43 16.27
C ASP A 36 -2.36 -14.50 17.56
N ASN A 37 -2.99 -14.97 18.65
CA ASN A 37 -2.47 -14.99 20.02
C ASN A 37 -0.94 -15.13 20.09
N PRO A 38 -0.27 -14.42 21.02
CA PRO A 38 1.19 -14.42 21.11
C PRO A 38 1.69 -15.86 21.07
N LEU A 39 2.58 -16.13 20.11
CA LEU A 39 3.26 -17.41 20.01
C LEU A 39 3.73 -17.77 21.42
N LYS A 40 3.24 -18.90 21.97
CA LYS A 40 3.49 -19.36 23.36
C LYS A 40 4.98 -19.29 23.78
N ASN A 41 5.89 -19.27 22.81
CA ASN A 41 7.33 -19.18 23.01
C ASN A 41 7.86 -17.78 23.37
N PHE A 42 7.05 -16.72 23.32
CA PHE A 42 7.51 -15.33 23.54
C PHE A 42 6.73 -14.55 24.62
N GLU A 43 5.96 -15.22 25.49
CA GLU A 43 5.05 -14.57 26.46
C GLU A 43 5.71 -13.47 27.32
N ASN A 44 7.02 -13.54 27.58
CA ASN A 44 7.75 -12.58 28.42
C ASN A 44 8.67 -11.60 27.64
N ASN A 45 8.73 -11.66 26.31
CA ASN A 45 9.68 -10.84 25.53
C ASN A 45 9.01 -10.11 24.36
N LEU A 46 7.90 -9.44 24.65
CA LEU A 46 7.14 -8.65 23.69
C LEU A 46 7.42 -7.15 23.89
N SER A 47 7.36 -6.41 22.79
CA SER A 47 7.28 -4.97 22.74
C SER A 47 5.95 -4.58 22.11
N LYS A 48 5.38 -3.47 22.55
CA LYS A 48 4.18 -2.89 21.96
C LYS A 48 4.56 -1.90 20.87
N ILE A 49 4.07 -2.12 19.66
CA ILE A 49 4.13 -1.12 18.59
C ILE A 49 2.81 -0.35 18.60
N SER A 50 2.89 0.96 18.73
CA SER A 50 1.77 1.89 18.66
C SER A 50 1.94 2.77 17.42
N ILE A 51 1.05 2.65 16.43
CA ILE A 51 1.05 3.53 15.25
C ILE A 51 -0.08 4.54 15.42
N THR A 52 0.25 5.83 15.34
CA THR A 52 -0.73 6.92 15.38
C THR A 52 -0.70 7.71 14.08
N VAL A 53 -1.88 8.10 13.61
CA VAL A 53 -2.04 8.92 12.40
C VAL A 53 -2.83 10.17 12.79
N ASN A 54 -2.18 11.33 12.73
CA ASN A 54 -2.76 12.62 13.05
C ASN A 54 -3.60 13.15 11.88
N ASN A 55 -4.74 13.77 12.21
CA ASN A 55 -5.72 14.36 11.30
C ASN A 55 -6.35 13.39 10.26
N PRO A 56 -6.80 12.18 10.62
CA PRO A 56 -7.33 11.25 9.64
C PRO A 56 -8.80 11.49 9.31
N GLU A 57 -9.44 12.56 9.80
CA GLU A 57 -10.89 12.76 9.69
C GLU A 57 -11.47 12.40 8.31
N LYS A 58 -12.28 11.33 8.32
CA LYS A 58 -13.01 10.77 7.18
C LYS A 58 -12.14 10.05 6.13
N TYR A 59 -10.88 9.74 6.44
CA TYR A 59 -10.05 8.82 5.66
C TYR A 59 -10.15 7.41 6.23
N ILE A 60 -10.30 6.43 5.34
CA ILE A 60 -10.09 5.02 5.67
C ILE A 60 -8.57 4.81 5.65
N LEU A 61 -8.04 4.32 6.77
CA LEU A 61 -6.63 3.99 6.89
C LEU A 61 -6.43 2.48 6.77
N SER A 62 -5.33 2.06 6.17
CA SER A 62 -4.88 0.68 6.25
C SER A 62 -3.37 0.62 6.44
N ILE A 63 -2.92 -0.40 7.17
CA ILE A 63 -1.52 -0.63 7.47
C ILE A 63 -1.15 -2.02 6.99
N ASP A 64 0.01 -2.09 6.35
CA ASP A 64 0.67 -3.32 5.93
C ASP A 64 2.07 -3.31 6.56
N PHE A 65 2.31 -4.19 7.52
CA PHE A 65 3.60 -4.32 8.19
C PHE A 65 4.10 -5.74 8.02
N TYR A 66 5.31 -5.87 7.48
CA TYR A 66 5.94 -7.14 7.18
C TYR A 66 7.38 -7.07 7.62
N ILE A 67 7.80 -8.02 8.44
CA ILE A 67 9.18 -8.07 8.92
C ILE A 67 9.73 -9.50 8.96
N GLN A 68 11.05 -9.59 8.89
CA GLN A 68 11.83 -10.80 9.01
C GLN A 68 12.95 -10.56 10.02
N ASP A 69 13.25 -11.58 10.82
CA ASP A 69 14.40 -11.57 11.72
C ASP A 69 15.71 -11.36 10.93
N ILE A 70 16.60 -10.50 11.44
CA ILE A 70 17.83 -10.13 10.73
C ILE A 70 18.77 -11.33 10.51
N ASP A 71 18.84 -12.27 11.46
CA ASP A 71 19.71 -13.44 11.37
C ASP A 71 19.15 -14.43 10.33
N SER A 72 17.83 -14.59 10.31
CA SER A 72 17.14 -15.36 9.26
C SER A 72 17.42 -14.79 7.87
N PHE A 73 17.37 -13.47 7.72
CA PHE A 73 17.63 -12.82 6.44
C PHE A 73 19.09 -12.93 5.99
N ASN A 74 20.05 -12.76 6.89
CA ASN A 74 21.48 -12.87 6.54
C ASN A 74 21.88 -14.28 6.10
N ASN A 75 21.18 -15.32 6.58
CA ASN A 75 21.41 -16.70 6.16
C ASN A 75 20.87 -17.01 4.74
N ASN A 76 19.94 -16.20 4.23
CA ASN A 76 19.39 -16.32 2.88
C ASN A 76 19.00 -14.93 2.34
N ASP A 77 20.00 -14.14 1.97
CA ASP A 77 19.89 -12.73 1.58
C ASP A 77 19.28 -12.50 0.18
N THR A 78 18.98 -13.58 -0.54
CA THR A 78 18.50 -13.51 -1.92
C THR A 78 17.08 -12.98 -2.04
N LYS A 79 16.23 -13.19 -1.03
CA LYS A 79 14.81 -12.76 -1.01
C LYS A 79 14.32 -12.49 0.40
N PHE A 80 13.67 -11.34 0.59
CA PHE A 80 12.87 -11.07 1.78
C PHE A 80 11.72 -12.08 1.90
N LEU A 81 11.63 -12.73 3.06
CA LEU A 81 10.59 -13.69 3.39
C LEU A 81 10.06 -13.37 4.80
N PRO A 82 8.89 -12.71 4.91
CA PRO A 82 8.41 -12.21 6.19
C PRO A 82 8.20 -13.35 7.19
N THR A 83 8.72 -13.16 8.41
CA THR A 83 8.47 -14.01 9.56
C THR A 83 7.18 -13.61 10.26
N TYR A 84 6.95 -12.29 10.35
CA TYR A 84 5.76 -11.72 10.99
C TYR A 84 5.09 -10.72 10.06
N TYR A 85 3.76 -10.65 10.14
CA TYR A 85 3.01 -9.63 9.44
C TYR A 85 1.75 -9.18 10.18
N ILE A 86 1.29 -7.98 9.85
CA ILE A 86 -0.05 -7.47 10.14
C ILE A 86 -0.53 -6.66 8.93
N SER A 87 -1.76 -6.92 8.49
CA SER A 87 -2.41 -6.18 7.40
C SER A 87 -3.85 -5.89 7.82
N GLU A 88 -4.14 -4.64 8.15
CA GLU A 88 -5.43 -4.27 8.75
C GLU A 88 -5.89 -2.87 8.32
N SER A 89 -7.20 -2.70 8.27
CA SER A 89 -7.83 -1.38 8.20
C SER A 89 -7.94 -0.80 9.62
N ILE A 90 -7.57 0.47 9.79
CA ILE A 90 -7.73 1.18 11.05
C ILE A 90 -9.07 1.91 11.02
N ASN A 91 -9.91 1.64 12.03
CA ASN A 91 -11.17 2.35 12.22
C ASN A 91 -10.98 3.66 13.01
N ASP A 92 -9.88 3.76 13.77
CA ASP A 92 -9.51 4.90 14.60
C ASP A 92 -8.18 5.51 14.13
N ASP A 93 -7.75 6.57 14.81
CA ASP A 93 -6.50 7.29 14.53
C ASP A 93 -5.25 6.53 15.05
N LYS A 94 -5.45 5.37 15.68
CA LYS A 94 -4.41 4.57 16.33
C LYS A 94 -4.63 3.08 16.14
N ILE A 95 -3.55 2.35 15.92
CA ILE A 95 -3.49 0.88 16.05
C ILE A 95 -2.35 0.52 17.01
N SER A 96 -2.51 -0.58 17.74
CA SER A 96 -1.40 -1.14 18.50
C SER A 96 -1.41 -2.66 18.44
N PHE A 97 -0.22 -3.24 18.33
CA PHE A 97 -0.01 -4.68 18.31
C PHE A 97 1.29 -5.03 19.01
N ASN A 98 1.39 -6.28 19.46
CA ASN A 98 2.58 -6.77 20.15
C ASN A 98 3.48 -7.54 19.18
N ILE A 99 4.78 -7.44 19.41
CA ILE A 99 5.79 -8.09 18.58
C ILE A 99 6.96 -8.57 19.45
N PRO A 100 7.61 -9.69 19.13
CA PRO A 100 8.80 -10.10 19.86
C PRO A 100 9.90 -9.04 19.77
N LYS A 101 10.66 -8.89 20.86
CA LYS A 101 11.85 -8.03 20.87
C LYS A 101 12.94 -8.64 20.01
N GLY A 102 13.68 -7.80 19.28
CA GLY A 102 14.72 -8.24 18.36
C GLY A 102 15.09 -7.20 17.30
N LYS A 103 15.96 -7.59 16.38
CA LYS A 103 16.36 -6.78 15.23
C LYS A 103 15.74 -7.34 13.96
N TYR A 104 15.05 -6.48 13.24
CA TYR A 104 14.25 -6.89 12.09
C TYR A 104 14.58 -6.08 10.85
N ILE A 105 14.32 -6.69 9.71
CA ILE A 105 14.28 -6.05 8.39
C ILE A 105 12.88 -6.22 7.79
N GLY A 106 12.48 -5.33 6.89
CA GLY A 106 11.15 -5.38 6.30
C GLY A 106 10.61 -4.02 5.94
N PHE A 107 9.28 -3.88 5.96
CA PHE A 107 8.63 -2.61 5.65
C PHE A 107 7.35 -2.39 6.45
N LEU A 108 7.04 -1.12 6.67
CA LEU A 108 5.76 -0.62 7.15
C LEU A 108 5.17 0.27 6.07
N GLN A 109 3.98 -0.03 5.62
CA GLN A 109 3.25 0.77 4.66
C GLN A 109 1.93 1.23 5.27
N ILE A 110 1.65 2.53 5.09
CA ILE A 110 0.39 3.15 5.51
C ILE A 110 -0.29 3.68 4.28
N HIS A 111 -1.56 3.36 4.13
CA HIS A 111 -2.43 3.89 3.10
C HIS A 111 -3.53 4.73 3.73
N SER A 112 -3.83 5.87 3.13
CA SER A 112 -5.03 6.63 3.41
C SER A 112 -5.89 6.69 2.15
N LYS A 113 -7.20 6.56 2.31
CA LYS A 113 -8.15 6.72 1.21
C LYS A 113 -9.39 7.46 1.68
N LYS A 114 -9.76 8.50 0.95
CA LYS A 114 -11.04 9.21 1.10
C LYS A 114 -11.72 9.31 -0.23
N GLN A 115 -12.96 8.85 -0.27
CA GLN A 115 -13.72 8.77 -1.49
C GLN A 115 -14.92 9.71 -1.42
N PHE A 116 -15.07 10.52 -2.45
CA PHE A 116 -16.25 11.33 -2.72
C PHE A 116 -16.94 10.70 -3.92
N PRO A 117 -17.99 9.89 -3.71
CA PRO A 117 -18.67 9.16 -4.78
C PRO A 117 -18.99 10.08 -5.95
N LEU A 118 -18.77 9.60 -7.18
CA LEU A 118 -18.96 10.34 -8.44
C LEU A 118 -18.04 11.56 -8.67
N TYR A 119 -17.36 12.06 -7.64
CA TYR A 119 -16.57 13.28 -7.74
C TYR A 119 -15.07 12.98 -7.78
N LYS A 120 -14.48 12.52 -6.68
CA LYS A 120 -13.04 12.29 -6.61
C LYS A 120 -12.64 11.26 -5.57
N THR A 121 -11.44 10.74 -5.73
CA THR A 121 -10.77 9.96 -4.69
C THR A 121 -9.47 10.63 -4.29
N ILE A 122 -9.25 10.80 -2.99
CA ILE A 122 -7.97 11.23 -2.42
C ILE A 122 -7.30 10.00 -1.83
N SER A 123 -6.05 9.74 -2.20
CA SER A 123 -5.27 8.62 -1.67
C SER A 123 -3.86 9.03 -1.26
N GLY A 124 -3.36 8.53 -0.14
CA GLY A 124 -1.97 8.70 0.27
C GLY A 124 -1.31 7.37 0.57
N VAL A 125 0.00 7.29 0.33
CA VAL A 125 0.81 6.12 0.68
C VAL A 125 2.14 6.59 1.26
N GLN A 126 2.50 6.04 2.42
CA GLN A 126 3.84 6.08 3.00
C GLN A 126 4.41 4.68 3.00
N VAL A 127 5.70 4.53 2.66
CA VAL A 127 6.43 3.28 2.93
C VAL A 127 7.70 3.59 3.71
N ILE A 128 7.88 2.89 4.83
CA ILE A 128 9.12 2.84 5.59
C ILE A 128 9.78 1.50 5.31
N TYR A 129 11.00 1.51 4.79
CA TYR A 129 11.82 0.33 4.60
C TYR A 129 12.89 0.22 5.68
N PHE A 130 13.05 -0.98 6.22
CA PHE A 130 14.04 -1.32 7.24
C PHE A 130 15.02 -2.35 6.65
N GLY A 131 16.22 -1.93 6.30
CA GLY A 131 17.30 -2.80 5.81
C GLY A 131 17.08 -3.43 4.44
N ILE A 132 15.97 -3.10 3.78
CA ILE A 132 15.64 -3.55 2.43
C ILE A 132 15.33 -2.37 1.50
N ASP A 133 15.31 -2.63 0.20
CA ASP A 133 14.90 -1.68 -0.85
C ASP A 133 13.47 -1.94 -1.36
N ASP A 134 13.04 -1.16 -2.35
CA ASP A 134 11.74 -1.28 -3.03
C ASP A 134 11.61 -2.54 -3.90
N PHE A 135 12.70 -3.27 -4.11
CA PHE A 135 12.71 -4.59 -4.74
C PHE A 135 12.78 -5.73 -3.71
N TYR A 136 12.64 -5.42 -2.42
CA TYR A 136 12.71 -6.36 -1.29
C TYR A 136 14.06 -7.09 -1.19
N LYS A 137 15.13 -6.43 -1.63
CA LYS A 137 16.51 -6.89 -1.49
C LYS A 137 17.20 -6.15 -0.37
N LYS A 138 18.30 -6.71 0.14
CA LYS A 138 19.14 -6.03 1.14
C LYS A 138 19.56 -4.67 0.61
N ASN A 139 19.36 -3.64 1.41
CA ASN A 139 19.74 -2.30 1.02
C ASN A 139 21.28 -2.21 0.91
N ALA A 140 21.78 -1.72 -0.22
CA ALA A 140 23.21 -1.59 -0.45
C ALA A 140 23.83 -0.41 0.33
N ILE A 141 22.98 0.55 0.71
CA ILE A 141 23.37 1.77 1.41
C ILE A 141 23.14 1.56 2.91
N ASN A 142 24.18 1.82 3.70
CA ASN A 142 24.08 1.92 5.15
C ASN A 142 23.86 3.40 5.51
N PHE A 143 22.66 3.72 5.99
CA PHE A 143 22.26 5.07 6.35
C PHE A 143 22.77 5.42 7.74
N ASN A 144 23.22 6.65 7.99
CA ASN A 144 23.61 7.04 9.36
C ASN A 144 22.39 7.24 10.28
N LYS A 145 21.25 7.62 9.69
CA LYS A 145 19.94 7.84 10.32
C LYS A 145 18.85 7.52 9.29
N CYS A 146 17.61 7.30 9.73
CA CYS A 146 16.50 7.17 8.77
C CYS A 146 16.34 8.44 7.91
N GLU A 147 16.13 8.26 6.60
CA GLU A 147 15.95 9.36 5.65
C GLU A 147 14.60 9.24 4.92
N GLN A 148 13.84 10.34 4.88
CA GLN A 148 12.58 10.43 4.15
C GLN A 148 12.72 11.29 2.90
N ASN A 149 12.34 10.73 1.74
CA ASN A 149 12.37 11.39 0.44
C ASN A 149 11.01 11.28 -0.25
N ILE A 150 10.63 12.32 -1.00
CA ILE A 150 9.47 12.26 -1.91
C ILE A 150 9.93 11.59 -3.20
N VAL A 151 9.29 10.49 -3.58
CA VAL A 151 9.62 9.74 -4.79
C VAL A 151 8.38 9.65 -5.68
N ASN A 152 8.59 9.81 -6.98
CA ASN A 152 7.58 9.43 -7.98
C ASN A 152 7.70 7.92 -8.16
N SER A 153 6.74 7.16 -7.63
CA SER A 153 6.71 5.71 -7.83
C SER A 153 6.51 5.40 -9.31
N SER A 154 7.44 4.69 -9.96
CA SER A 154 7.31 4.29 -11.37
C SER A 154 6.24 3.23 -11.61
N VAL A 155 5.93 2.42 -10.59
CA VAL A 155 4.95 1.32 -10.67
C VAL A 155 3.51 1.84 -10.60
N PHE A 156 3.30 3.02 -10.01
CA PHE A 156 1.96 3.59 -9.81
C PHE A 156 1.82 5.06 -10.23
N TYR A 157 2.89 5.70 -10.66
CA TYR A 157 2.99 7.13 -10.97
C TYR A 157 2.28 8.00 -9.92
N LYS A 158 2.57 7.66 -8.66
CA LYS A 158 2.09 8.35 -7.47
C LYS A 158 3.25 9.09 -6.85
N LYS A 159 2.98 10.29 -6.31
CA LYS A 159 3.90 10.92 -5.36
C LYS A 159 3.72 10.26 -4.01
N ILE A 160 4.77 9.59 -3.54
CA ILE A 160 4.79 8.94 -2.23
C ILE A 160 5.97 9.48 -1.43
N ASN A 161 5.80 9.53 -0.12
CA ASN A 161 6.94 9.67 0.76
C ASN A 161 7.49 8.26 1.05
N ARG A 162 8.81 8.14 0.96
CA ARG A 162 9.55 6.91 1.21
C ARG A 162 10.58 7.18 2.29
N THR A 163 10.54 6.40 3.35
CA THR A 163 11.55 6.43 4.41
C THR A 163 12.43 5.18 4.30
N ASN A 164 13.74 5.36 4.34
CA ASN A 164 14.69 4.24 4.41
C ASN A 164 15.45 4.29 5.74
N CYS A 165 15.57 3.14 6.39
CA CYS A 165 16.27 2.90 7.64
C CYS A 165 17.14 1.64 7.48
N ASN A 166 18.17 1.44 8.31
CA ASN A 166 19.05 0.26 8.22
C ASN A 166 18.42 -1.03 8.73
N PHE A 167 17.67 -0.94 9.82
CA PHE A 167 16.97 -2.05 10.45
C PHE A 167 15.96 -1.47 11.43
N PHE A 168 15.06 -2.32 11.92
CA PHE A 168 14.08 -1.97 12.93
C PHE A 168 14.50 -2.64 14.24
N ASN A 169 14.97 -1.84 15.20
CA ASN A 169 15.40 -2.35 16.50
C ASN A 169 14.28 -2.28 17.53
N ILE A 170 13.88 -3.44 18.07
CA ILE A 170 12.78 -3.57 19.01
C ILE A 170 13.34 -4.06 20.36
N GLU A 171 13.95 -3.16 21.12
CA GLU A 171 14.46 -3.45 22.48
C GLU A 171 13.58 -2.81 23.57
N LYS A 172 12.97 -1.66 23.25
CA LYS A 172 12.11 -0.89 24.16
C LYS A 172 10.80 -1.64 24.45
N GLU A 173 10.16 -1.32 25.57
CA GLU A 173 8.84 -1.87 25.93
C GLU A 173 7.73 -1.38 25.00
N GLU A 174 7.80 -0.12 24.60
CA GLU A 174 6.88 0.47 23.63
C GLU A 174 7.66 1.28 22.59
N ILE A 175 7.24 1.16 21.34
CA ILE A 175 7.70 1.95 20.21
C ILE A 175 6.49 2.64 19.61
N VAL A 176 6.59 3.96 19.48
CA VAL A 176 5.53 4.79 18.91
C VAL A 176 5.97 5.24 17.52
N LEU A 177 5.11 5.07 16.53
CA LEU A 177 5.33 5.55 15.16
C LEU A 177 4.24 6.56 14.83
N ASN A 178 4.63 7.81 14.60
CA ASN A 178 3.70 8.91 14.39
C ASN A 178 3.70 9.34 12.93
N PHE A 179 2.50 9.47 12.38
CA PHE A 179 2.29 9.90 11.00
C PHE A 179 1.34 11.08 10.95
N SER A 180 1.52 11.94 9.94
CA SER A 180 0.59 13.04 9.67
C SER A 180 0.13 13.04 8.21
N LEU A 181 -1.18 13.21 8.00
CA LEU A 181 -1.71 13.46 6.68
C LEU A 181 -1.47 14.93 6.31
N THR A 182 -0.72 15.17 5.24
CA THR A 182 -0.43 16.55 4.80
C THR A 182 -1.66 17.19 4.14
N ASN A 183 -1.85 18.49 4.30
CA ASN A 183 -2.91 19.23 3.60
C ASN A 183 -2.59 19.46 2.11
N LYS A 184 -1.39 19.07 1.65
CA LYS A 184 -0.95 19.24 0.26
C LYS A 184 -1.48 18.08 -0.57
N ILE A 185 -2.33 18.42 -1.53
CA ILE A 185 -2.98 17.48 -2.43
C ILE A 185 -2.50 17.76 -3.85
N PHE A 186 -2.18 16.70 -4.59
CA PHE A 186 -1.68 16.77 -5.96
C PHE A 186 -2.61 16.01 -6.90
N LEU A 187 -2.96 16.59 -8.04
CA LEU A 187 -3.74 15.86 -9.05
C LEU A 187 -2.91 14.67 -9.56
N ASN A 188 -3.49 13.48 -9.51
CA ASN A 188 -2.91 12.29 -10.13
C ASN A 188 -3.53 12.12 -11.52
N LEU A 189 -2.91 12.75 -12.52
CA LEU A 189 -3.37 12.72 -13.91
C LEU A 189 -3.47 11.29 -14.44
N GLU A 190 -2.53 10.43 -14.08
CA GLU A 190 -2.43 9.08 -14.60
C GLU A 190 -3.54 8.14 -14.13
N LYS A 191 -4.01 8.31 -12.89
CA LYS A 191 -5.25 7.65 -12.42
C LYS A 191 -6.50 8.34 -12.98
N SER A 192 -6.47 9.65 -13.13
CA SER A 192 -7.65 10.45 -13.53
C SER A 192 -8.03 10.25 -15.00
N ILE A 193 -7.05 10.05 -15.89
CA ILE A 193 -7.27 9.78 -17.32
C ILE A 193 -8.10 8.51 -17.55
N PRO A 194 -7.73 7.32 -17.04
CA PRO A 194 -8.53 6.11 -17.23
C PRO A 194 -9.90 6.18 -16.51
N GLN A 195 -9.99 6.90 -15.38
CA GLN A 195 -11.28 7.14 -14.70
C GLN A 195 -12.25 7.97 -15.54
N SER A 196 -11.73 9.00 -16.20
CA SER A 196 -12.51 9.87 -17.10
C SER A 196 -12.71 9.28 -18.50
N TRP A 197 -11.88 8.32 -18.93
CA TRP A 197 -11.95 7.68 -20.25
C TRP A 197 -13.32 7.05 -20.54
N PHE A 198 -13.96 6.45 -19.54
CA PHE A 198 -15.30 5.87 -19.71
C PHE A 198 -16.35 6.95 -20.02
N SER A 199 -16.24 8.14 -19.41
CA SER A 199 -17.10 9.27 -19.73
C SER A 199 -16.84 9.81 -21.13
N PHE A 200 -15.56 9.96 -21.49
CA PHE A 200 -15.17 10.41 -22.82
C PHE A 200 -15.66 9.45 -23.91
N SER A 201 -15.43 8.15 -23.73
CA SER A 201 -15.87 7.11 -24.65
C SER A 201 -17.39 7.12 -24.83
N TYR A 202 -18.14 7.33 -23.74
CA TYR A 202 -19.59 7.44 -23.83
C TYR A 202 -20.04 8.67 -24.63
N ALA A 203 -19.46 9.84 -24.35
CA ALA A 203 -19.81 11.10 -24.99
C ALA A 203 -19.48 11.14 -26.49
N PHE A 204 -18.36 10.52 -26.91
CA PHE A 204 -17.82 10.67 -28.26
C PHE A 204 -17.87 9.41 -29.14
N LEU A 205 -17.96 8.20 -28.56
CA LEU A 205 -17.87 6.94 -29.31
C LEU A 205 -19.17 6.13 -29.33
N HIS A 206 -20.29 6.72 -28.89
CA HIS A 206 -21.59 6.05 -28.76
C HIS A 206 -21.47 4.73 -27.99
N GLY A 207 -21.24 4.83 -26.68
CA GLY A 207 -21.15 3.68 -25.77
C GLY A 207 -22.35 2.71 -25.83
N PRO A 208 -22.32 1.61 -25.07
CA PRO A 208 -23.35 0.55 -25.17
C PRO A 208 -24.76 1.13 -25.02
N GLN A 209 -25.51 1.14 -26.13
CA GLN A 209 -26.82 1.78 -26.26
C GLN A 209 -27.90 1.35 -25.23
N PRO A 210 -27.98 0.09 -24.75
CA PRO A 210 -29.04 -0.27 -23.81
C PRO A 210 -28.79 0.29 -22.39
N TYR A 211 -27.55 0.59 -22.02
CA TYR A 211 -27.19 1.05 -20.66
C TYR A 211 -26.12 2.15 -20.71
N PRO A 212 -26.50 3.36 -21.16
CA PRO A 212 -25.56 4.45 -21.41
C PRO A 212 -24.69 4.83 -20.20
N TYR A 213 -25.25 4.76 -18.99
CA TYR A 213 -24.58 5.19 -17.77
C TYR A 213 -24.05 4.06 -16.89
N ALA A 214 -24.27 2.79 -17.26
CA ALA A 214 -23.91 1.67 -16.37
C ALA A 214 -22.40 1.58 -16.10
N LEU A 215 -21.58 1.64 -17.16
CA LEU A 215 -20.12 1.63 -17.01
C LEU A 215 -19.60 2.88 -16.30
N PHE A 216 -20.22 4.03 -16.57
CA PHE A 216 -19.93 5.28 -15.88
C PHE A 216 -20.17 5.12 -14.37
N LEU A 217 -21.34 4.65 -13.96
CA LEU A 217 -21.69 4.46 -12.54
C LEU A 217 -20.80 3.40 -11.88
N LEU A 218 -20.55 2.28 -12.55
CA LEU A 218 -19.70 1.20 -12.02
C LEU A 218 -18.25 1.64 -11.76
N ILE A 219 -17.74 2.61 -12.52
CA ILE A 219 -16.38 3.12 -12.34
C ILE A 219 -16.37 4.33 -11.40
N GLN A 220 -17.25 5.31 -11.60
CA GLN A 220 -17.15 6.58 -10.90
C GLN A 220 -17.76 6.57 -9.50
N VAL A 221 -18.71 5.68 -9.21
CA VAL A 221 -19.19 5.51 -7.84
C VAL A 221 -18.05 5.05 -6.92
N PRO A 222 -17.29 3.97 -7.21
CA PRO A 222 -16.19 3.49 -6.36
C PRO A 222 -14.87 4.27 -6.48
N PHE A 223 -14.62 4.96 -7.59
CA PHE A 223 -13.31 5.60 -7.86
C PHE A 223 -13.36 7.13 -8.03
N GLY A 224 -14.54 7.72 -8.15
CA GLY A 224 -14.69 9.14 -8.49
C GLY A 224 -14.38 9.43 -9.96
N PHE A 225 -14.51 10.70 -10.35
CA PHE A 225 -14.21 11.17 -11.71
C PHE A 225 -12.71 11.37 -11.93
N TYR A 226 -12.02 11.84 -10.88
CA TYR A 226 -10.57 12.04 -10.88
C TYR A 226 -9.96 11.63 -9.54
N SER A 227 -8.64 11.50 -9.52
CA SER A 227 -7.88 11.10 -8.35
C SER A 227 -6.85 12.14 -7.97
N GLU A 228 -6.68 12.30 -6.66
CA GLU A 228 -5.65 13.13 -6.08
C GLU A 228 -4.76 12.30 -5.15
N ASP A 229 -3.48 12.62 -5.13
CA ASP A 229 -2.52 12.06 -4.18
C ASP A 229 -2.30 13.03 -3.01
N GLN A 230 -2.25 12.48 -1.81
CA GLN A 230 -1.92 13.19 -0.58
C GLN A 230 -0.64 12.60 0.00
N LEU A 231 0.28 13.44 0.48
CA LEU A 231 1.46 12.94 1.17
C LEU A 231 1.13 12.59 2.62
N ILE A 232 1.70 11.50 3.09
CA ILE A 232 1.70 11.08 4.50
C ILE A 232 3.14 11.30 4.98
N ASN A 233 3.37 11.98 6.09
CA ASN A 233 4.72 12.14 6.64
C ASN A 233 4.93 11.17 7.79
N PHE A 234 6.15 10.66 7.93
CA PHE A 234 6.61 10.00 9.16
C PHE A 234 7.25 11.06 10.07
N ASP A 235 6.58 11.41 11.16
CA ASP A 235 6.87 12.63 11.92
C ASP A 235 8.05 12.44 12.90
N ASN A 236 8.21 11.26 13.50
CA ASN A 236 9.25 10.98 14.48
C ASN A 236 10.46 10.22 13.91
N ILE A 237 10.81 10.50 12.65
CA ILE A 237 11.92 9.86 11.94
C ILE A 237 13.28 9.94 12.67
N HIS A 238 13.52 11.00 13.44
CA HIS A 238 14.79 11.22 14.13
C HIS A 238 15.02 10.31 15.34
N GLU A 239 13.99 9.58 15.76
CA GLU A 239 14.07 8.62 16.86
C GLU A 239 14.58 7.24 16.42
N PHE A 240 14.86 7.06 15.10
CA PHE A 240 15.23 5.80 14.45
C PHE A 240 16.53 5.86 13.62
#